data_AF-A0A533IAA8-F1
#
_entry.id   AF-A0A533IAA8-F1
#
_cell.length_a   1.000
_cell.length_b   1.000
_cell.length_c   1.000
_cell.angle_alpha   90.00
_cell.angle_beta   90.00
_cell.angle_gamma   90.00
#
_symmetry.space_group_name_H-M   'P 1'
#
loop_
_entity.id
_entity.type
_entity.pdbx_description
1 polymer ?
#
loop_
_entity_poly.entity_id
_entity_poly.type
_entity_poly.pdbx_seq_one_letter_code
_entity_poly.pdbx_strand_id
1 'polypeptide(L)'
;MLNNIGLPGLLLIAVVVLVLFGRGKVSSLMGEVGKGISSFKKGVKEGSEEVENSGRELSDDMKRDELRREEALRDEKLRDVTPDDHTKV
;
A
#
# COMPACT_ATOMS: atom_id res chain seq x y z
N MET A 1 0.70 34.99 -29.67
CA MET A 1 1.27 35.91 -28.65
C MET A 1 0.78 35.65 -27.22
N LEU A 2 0.12 34.53 -26.93
CA LEU A 2 -0.41 34.19 -25.58
C LEU A 2 0.42 33.14 -24.82
N ASN A 3 1.48 32.59 -25.46
CA ASN A 3 2.30 31.51 -24.91
C ASN A 3 3.19 31.93 -23.72
N ASN A 4 3.22 33.22 -23.40
CA ASN A 4 4.01 33.78 -22.31
C ASN A 4 3.19 34.06 -21.03
N ILE A 5 1.90 33.69 -20.97
CA ILE A 5 1.04 34.01 -19.82
C ILE A 5 1.03 32.89 -18.77
N GLY A 6 1.24 31.62 -19.15
CA GLY A 6 1.14 30.49 -18.23
C GLY A 6 2.19 30.53 -17.10
N LEU A 7 3.42 30.12 -17.41
CA LEU A 7 4.52 30.09 -16.45
C LEU A 7 4.99 31.49 -16.01
N PRO A 8 5.21 32.46 -16.91
CA PRO A 8 5.65 33.80 -16.52
C PRO A 8 4.59 34.61 -15.76
N GLY A 9 3.30 34.43 -16.07
CA GLY A 9 2.21 35.10 -15.35
C GLY A 9 2.04 34.58 -13.94
N LEU A 10 2.15 33.26 -13.72
CA LEU A 10 2.12 32.67 -12.39
C LEU A 10 3.28 33.18 -11.52
N LEU A 11 4.48 33.33 -12.10
CA LEU A 11 5.65 33.86 -11.40
C LEU A 11 5.44 35.31 -10.97
N LEU A 12 4.85 36.15 -11.86
CA LEU A 12 4.50 37.53 -11.52
C LEU A 12 3.53 37.59 -10.32
N ILE A 13 2.48 36.75 -10.33
CA ILE A 13 1.51 36.67 -9.23
C ILE A 13 2.22 36.24 -7.93
N ALA A 14 3.08 35.24 -7.99
CA ALA A 14 3.84 34.77 -6.83
C ALA A 14 4.73 35.87 -6.23
N VAL A 15 5.37 36.70 -7.07
CA VAL A 15 6.16 37.86 -6.62
C VAL A 15 5.28 38.91 -5.96
N VAL A 16 4.13 39.26 -6.55
CA VAL A 16 3.19 40.22 -5.96
C VAL A 16 2.70 39.75 -4.58
N VAL A 17 2.31 38.49 -4.46
CA VAL A 17 1.90 37.89 -3.17
C VAL A 17 3.06 37.92 -2.18
N LEU A 18 4.28 37.59 -2.61
CA LEU A 18 5.46 37.62 -1.75
C LEU A 18 5.79 39.04 -1.24
N VAL A 19 5.55 40.09 -2.05
CA VAL A 19 5.73 41.48 -1.64
C VAL A 19 4.66 41.93 -0.65
N LEU A 20 3.39 41.58 -0.90
CA LEU A 20 2.26 41.94 -0.02
C LEU A 20 2.31 41.24 1.35
N PHE A 21 2.63 39.95 1.36
CA PHE A 21 2.67 39.15 2.58
C PHE A 21 4.06 39.11 3.23
N GLY A 22 5.10 39.40 2.47
CA GLY A 22 6.50 39.31 2.89
C GLY A 22 7.03 37.87 2.97
N ARG A 23 8.34 37.70 2.74
CA ARG A 23 9.02 36.39 2.83
C ARG A 23 8.88 35.68 4.18
N GLY A 24 8.77 36.44 5.28
CA GLY A 24 8.69 35.89 6.63
C GLY A 24 7.37 35.17 6.91
N LYS A 25 6.23 35.76 6.54
CA LYS A 25 4.90 35.18 6.79
C LYS A 25 4.65 33.95 5.92
N VAL A 26 5.02 34.04 4.64
CA VAL A 26 4.86 32.93 3.68
C VAL A 26 5.71 31.71 4.07
N SER A 27 6.95 31.92 4.52
CA SER A 27 7.82 30.81 4.94
C SER A 27 7.33 30.10 6.21
N SER A 28 6.77 30.83 7.17
CA SER A 28 6.20 30.24 8.39
C SER A 28 4.97 29.40 8.06
N LEU A 29 4.06 29.94 7.24
CA LEU A 29 2.85 29.25 6.80
C LEU A 29 3.17 28.01 5.96
N MET A 30 4.14 28.08 5.04
CA MET A 30 4.56 26.90 4.28
C MET A 30 5.23 25.84 5.15
N GLY A 31 5.91 26.22 6.24
CA GLY A 31 6.44 25.28 7.21
C GLY A 31 5.33 24.50 7.93
N GLU A 32 4.28 25.18 8.37
CA GLU A 32 3.13 24.56 9.05
C GLU A 32 2.30 23.69 8.10
N VAL A 33 2.00 24.20 6.90
CA VAL A 33 1.29 23.45 5.85
C VAL A 33 2.11 22.25 5.37
N GLY A 34 3.42 22.42 5.20
CA GLY A 34 4.32 21.34 4.79
C GLY A 34 4.37 20.19 5.81
N LYS A 35 4.37 20.51 7.11
CA LYS A 35 4.25 19.51 8.18
C LYS A 35 2.90 18.79 8.13
N GLY A 36 1.79 19.52 7.93
CA GLY A 36 0.45 18.94 7.81
C GLY A 36 0.35 17.96 6.62
N ILE A 37 0.83 18.37 5.45
CA ILE A 37 0.85 17.51 4.24
C ILE A 37 1.77 16.29 4.46
N SER A 38 2.93 16.46 5.09
CA SER A 38 3.87 15.37 5.37
C SER A 38 3.26 14.31 6.30
N SER A 39 2.61 14.74 7.39
CA SER A 39 1.90 13.85 8.32
C SER A 39 0.71 13.16 7.65
N PHE A 40 -0.05 13.89 6.81
CA PHE A 40 -1.13 13.30 6.03
C PHE A 40 -0.62 12.24 5.06
N LYS A 41 0.45 12.54 4.31
CA LYS A 41 1.08 11.59 3.38
C LYS A 41 1.63 10.35 4.10
N LYS A 42 2.24 10.51 5.28
CA LYS A 42 2.68 9.39 6.11
C LYS A 42 1.50 8.55 6.58
N GLY A 43 0.47 9.17 7.16
CA GLY A 43 -0.71 8.45 7.65
C GLY A 43 -1.44 7.67 6.56
N VAL A 44 -1.56 8.23 5.35
CA VAL A 44 -2.14 7.52 4.19
C VAL A 44 -1.28 6.34 3.77
N LYS A 45 0.05 6.52 3.70
CA LYS A 45 0.98 5.44 3.32
C LYS A 45 0.97 4.30 4.34
N GLU A 46 1.04 4.63 5.64
CA GLU A 46 0.99 3.68 6.75
C GLU A 46 -0.33 2.90 6.74
N GLY A 47 -1.47 3.59 6.55
CA GLY A 47 -2.77 2.92 6.44
C GLY A 47 -2.89 2.00 5.22
N SER A 48 -2.33 2.38 4.06
CA SER A 48 -2.29 1.48 2.90
C SER A 48 -1.38 0.27 3.12
N GLU A 49 -0.21 0.46 3.76
CA GLU A 49 0.74 -0.62 4.05
C GLU A 49 0.17 -1.61 5.08
N GLU A 50 -0.56 -1.13 6.10
CA GLU A 50 -1.19 -1.98 7.12
C GLU A 50 -2.31 -2.85 6.54
N VAL A 51 -3.12 -2.30 5.63
CA VAL A 51 -4.16 -3.05 4.92
C VAL A 51 -3.54 -4.09 3.98
N GLU A 52 -2.47 -3.73 3.27
CA GLU A 52 -1.76 -4.65 2.38
C GLU A 52 -1.10 -5.79 3.16
N ASN A 53 -0.44 -5.49 4.28
CA ASN A 53 0.24 -6.49 5.10
C ASN A 53 -0.75 -7.44 5.77
N SER A 54 -1.86 -6.92 6.31
CA SER A 54 -2.93 -7.74 6.88
C SER A 54 -3.56 -8.67 5.84
N GLY A 55 -3.76 -8.19 4.60
CA GLY A 55 -4.26 -9.03 3.51
C GLY A 55 -3.29 -10.13 3.08
N ARG A 56 -1.98 -9.86 3.10
CA ARG A 56 -0.93 -10.85 2.83
C ARG A 56 -0.84 -11.91 3.91
N GLU A 57 -0.83 -11.53 5.18
CA GLU A 57 -0.80 -12.49 6.31
C GLU A 57 -1.99 -13.44 6.27
N LEU A 58 -3.21 -12.93 6.05
CA LEU A 58 -4.41 -13.76 5.90
C LEU A 58 -4.31 -14.74 4.71
N SER A 59 -3.77 -14.27 3.59
CA SER A 59 -3.61 -15.10 2.37
C SER A 59 -2.57 -16.21 2.56
N ASP A 60 -1.48 -15.91 3.27
CA ASP A 60 -0.40 -16.85 3.56
C ASP A 60 -0.84 -17.91 4.57
N ASP A 61 -1.60 -17.53 5.59
CA ASP A 61 -2.16 -18.46 6.57
C ASP A 61 -3.16 -19.43 5.92
N MET A 62 -4.05 -18.94 5.05
CA MET A 62 -4.98 -19.80 4.30
C MET A 62 -4.25 -20.81 3.40
N LYS A 63 -3.21 -20.37 2.67
CA LYS A 63 -2.40 -21.28 1.85
C LYS A 63 -1.71 -22.36 2.66
N ARG A 64 -1.21 -22.03 3.86
CA ARG A 64 -0.53 -23.00 4.72
C ARG A 64 -1.48 -24.06 5.27
N ASP A 65 -2.70 -23.68 5.62
CA ASP A 65 -3.72 -24.63 6.08
C ASP A 65 -4.23 -25.54 4.96
N GLU A 66 -4.33 -25.01 3.73
CA GLU A 66 -4.69 -25.80 2.55
C GLU A 66 -3.62 -26.85 2.23
N LEU A 67 -2.34 -26.45 2.22
CA LEU A 67 -1.20 -27.37 2.04
C LEU A 67 -1.16 -28.48 3.10
N ARG A 68 -1.37 -28.14 4.37
CA ARG A 68 -1.41 -29.13 5.47
C ARG A 68 -2.54 -30.13 5.31
N ARG A 69 -3.72 -29.68 4.87
CA ARG A 69 -4.86 -30.57 4.59
C ARG A 69 -4.54 -31.50 3.42
N GLU A 70 -3.92 -30.98 2.38
CA GLU A 70 -3.51 -31.77 1.22
C GLU A 70 -2.46 -32.83 1.58
N GLU A 71 -1.49 -32.49 2.44
CA GLU A 71 -0.52 -33.44 3.00
C GLU A 71 -1.19 -34.51 3.86
N ALA A 72 -2.11 -34.14 4.76
CA ALA A 72 -2.83 -35.09 5.61
C ALA A 72 -3.71 -36.05 4.80
N LEU A 73 -4.38 -35.55 3.75
CA LEU A 73 -5.17 -36.35 2.82
C LEU A 73 -4.29 -37.29 1.98
N ARG A 74 -3.10 -36.83 1.56
CA ARG A 74 -2.13 -37.67 0.87
C ARG A 74 -1.64 -38.80 1.78
N ASP A 75 -1.28 -38.50 3.01
CA ASP A 75 -0.83 -39.50 3.98
C ASP A 75 -1.94 -40.51 4.29
N GLU A 76 -3.19 -40.06 4.43
CA GLU A 76 -4.33 -40.97 4.59
C GLU A 76 -4.51 -41.89 3.37
N LYS A 77 -4.40 -41.34 2.16
CA LYS A 77 -4.52 -42.09 0.89
C LYS A 77 -3.34 -43.04 0.63
N LEU A 78 -2.15 -42.73 1.16
CA LEU A 78 -0.99 -43.62 1.10
C LEU A 78 -1.07 -44.77 2.12
N ARG A 79 -1.80 -44.58 3.22
CA ARG A 79 -2.01 -45.62 4.25
C ARG A 79 -3.06 -46.64 3.82
N ASP A 80 -4.01 -46.24 2.98
CA ASP A 80 -5.04 -47.12 2.39
C ASP A 80 -4.55 -47.87 1.13
N VAL A 81 -3.36 -48.47 1.21
CA VAL A 81 -2.87 -49.46 0.22
C VAL A 81 -3.02 -50.86 0.79
N THR A 82 -4.20 -51.19 1.31
CA THR A 82 -4.52 -52.60 1.57
C THR A 82 -4.60 -53.29 0.22
N PRO A 83 -3.74 -54.28 -0.09
CA PRO A 83 -3.95 -55.07 -1.28
C PRO A 83 -5.30 -55.78 -1.11
N ASP A 84 -6.27 -55.46 -1.97
CA ASP A 84 -7.47 -56.27 -2.13
C ASP A 84 -6.98 -57.63 -2.65
N ASP A 85 -6.64 -58.51 -1.71
CA ASP A 85 -6.40 -59.91 -1.96
C ASP A 85 -7.74 -60.50 -2.38
N HIS A 86 -8.04 -60.36 -3.67
CA HIS A 86 -8.99 -61.22 -4.35
C HIS A 86 -8.34 -62.61 -4.50
N THR A 87 -8.15 -63.30 -3.38
CA THR A 87 -8.20 -64.77 -3.35
C THR A 87 -9.63 -65.18 -3.72
N LYS A 88 -9.89 -65.28 -5.02
CA LYS A 88 -10.99 -66.09 -5.53
C LYS A 88 -10.42 -67.24 -6.34
N VAL A 89 -10.38 -68.38 -5.65
CA VAL A 89 -10.65 -69.77 -6.08
C VAL A 89 -10.03 -70.26 -7.38
#